data_AF-A0A919HTG9-F1
#
_entry.id   AF-A0A919HTG9-F1
#
_cell.length_a   1.000
_cell.length_b   1.000
_cell.length_c   1.000
_cell.angle_alpha   90.00
_cell.angle_beta   90.00
_cell.angle_gamma   90.00
#
_symmetry.space_group_name_H-M   'P 1'
#
loop_
_entity.id
_entity.type
_entity.pdbx_description
1 polymer ?
#
loop_
_entity_poly.entity_id
_entity_poly.type
_entity_poly.pdbx_seq_one_letter_code
_entity_poly.pdbx_strand_id
1 'polypeptide(L)' 'MTGDAPSFGCHWLLPRLARFQARHPQIAVRLLTSPAVVNLQQEGIDLAIRMGQGDWEEWKAGVCLPMNSWWSPPRLSRR' A
#
# COMPACT_ATOMS: atom_id res chain seq x y z
N MET A 1 15.58 -8.62 9.46
CA MET A 1 14.16 -8.90 9.75
C MET A 1 13.41 -8.64 8.46
N THR A 2 13.11 -9.70 7.72
CA THR A 2 12.77 -9.67 6.30
C THR A 2 11.34 -10.19 6.18
N GLY A 3 10.39 -9.37 5.74
CA GLY A 3 9.01 -9.84 5.53
C GLY A 3 8.07 -8.73 5.06
N ASP A 4 7.29 -9.05 4.01
CA ASP A 4 5.92 -8.55 3.77
C ASP A 4 5.66 -7.35 2.85
N ALA A 5 6.66 -6.78 2.17
CA ALA A 5 6.39 -5.82 1.08
C ALA A 5 5.81 -6.44 -0.23
N PRO A 6 6.19 -7.66 -0.66
CA PRO A 6 5.74 -8.19 -1.96
C PRO A 6 4.25 -8.50 -2.04
N SER A 7 3.64 -8.90 -0.92
CA SER A 7 2.24 -9.34 -0.88
C SER A 7 1.27 -8.17 -1.04
N PHE A 8 1.49 -7.07 -0.32
CA PHE A 8 0.63 -5.89 -0.38
C PHE A 8 0.60 -5.24 -1.77
N GLY A 9 1.78 -5.00 -2.35
CA GLY A 9 1.91 -4.39 -3.67
C GLY A 9 1.14 -5.19 -4.73
N CYS A 10 1.46 -6.48 -4.84
CA CYS A 10 0.91 -7.33 -5.89
C CYS A 10 -0.56 -7.71 -5.69
N HIS A 11 -0.98 -8.02 -4.45
CA HIS A 11 -2.32 -8.59 -4.20
C HIS A 11 -3.38 -7.54 -3.85
N TRP A 12 -2.99 -6.37 -3.36
CA TRP A 12 -3.94 -5.34 -2.98
C TRP A 12 -3.83 -4.08 -3.82
N LEU A 13 -2.61 -3.53 -3.98
CA LEU A 13 -2.39 -2.22 -4.58
C LEU A 13 -2.52 -2.25 -6.11
N LEU A 14 -1.80 -3.14 -6.80
CA LEU A 14 -1.78 -3.19 -8.26
C LEU A 14 -3.18 -3.41 -8.87
N PRO A 15 -4.04 -4.33 -8.39
CA PRO A 15 -5.38 -4.50 -8.94
C PRO A 15 -6.25 -3.23 -8.78
N ARG A 16 -6.11 -2.51 -7.66
CA ARG A 16 -6.83 -1.27 -7.40
C ARG A 16 -6.31 -0.12 -8.24
N LEU A 17 -5.00 -0.05 -8.45
CA LEU A 17 -4.36 0.95 -9.30
C LEU A 17 -4.77 0.77 -10.76
N ALA A 18 -4.79 -0.47 -11.26
CA ALA A 18 -5.27 -0.78 -12.60
C ALA A 18 -6.73 -0.31 -12.80
N ARG A 19 -7.60 -0.60 -11.82
CA ARG A 19 -8.99 -0.12 -11.85
C ARG A 19 -9.08 1.41 -11.80
N PHE A 20 -8.23 2.07 -11.03
CA PHE A 20 -8.19 3.54 -10.95
C PHE A 20 -7.78 4.16 -12.28
N GLN A 21 -6.68 3.69 -12.89
CA GLN A 21 -6.20 4.16 -14.18
C GLN A 21 -7.24 3.95 -15.29
N ALA A 22 -7.95 2.82 -15.28
CA ALA A 22 -9.02 2.56 -16.24
C ALA A 22 -10.17 3.58 -16.15
N ARG A 23 -10.48 4.10 -14.95
CA ARG A 23 -11.52 5.13 -14.76
C ARG A 23 -11.02 6.56 -14.97
N HIS A 24 -9.72 6.79 -14.80
CA HIS A 24 -9.10 8.11 -14.86
C HIS A 24 -7.83 8.07 -15.74
N PRO A 25 -7.97 7.81 -17.05
CA PRO A 25 -6.82 7.64 -17.95
C PRO A 25 -5.95 8.90 -18.09
N GLN A 26 -6.48 10.07 -17.77
CA GLN A 26 -5.77 11.34 -17.78
C GLN A 26 -4.82 11.54 -16.58
N ILE A 27 -4.91 10.70 -15.55
CA ILE A 27 -4.09 10.81 -14.35
C ILE A 27 -2.89 9.86 -14.49
N ALA A 28 -1.70 10.42 -14.67
CA ALA A 28 -0.47 9.64 -14.65
C ALA A 28 -0.12 9.25 -13.21
N VAL A 29 -0.01 7.95 -12.94
CA VAL A 29 0.36 7.46 -11.61
C VAL A 29 1.79 6.93 -11.63
N ARG A 30 2.63 7.47 -10.74
CA ARG A 30 4.01 7.01 -10.53
C ARG A 30 4.12 6.32 -9.18
N LEU A 31 4.68 5.11 -9.16
CA LEU A 31 4.94 4.36 -7.94
C LEU A 31 6.42 4.43 -7.60
N LEU A 32 6.72 4.81 -6.36
CA LEU A 32 8.07 4.79 -5.80
C LEU A 32 8.04 3.89 -4.56
N THR A 33 8.97 2.95 -4.48
CA THR A 33 9.13 2.05 -3.33
C THR A 33 10.47 2.30 -2.69
N SER A 34 10.45 2.78 -1.45
CA SER A 34 11.66 3.04 -0.66
C SER A 34 11.43 2.55 0.78
N PRO A 35 12.42 1.92 1.42
CA PRO A 35 12.35 1.59 2.84
C PRO A 35 12.56 2.83 3.73
N ALA A 36 13.07 3.93 3.19
CA ALA A 36 13.34 5.14 3.96
C ALA A 36 12.05 5.94 4.25
N VAL A 37 12.02 6.58 5.42
CA VAL A 37 11.08 7.68 5.68
C VAL A 37 11.56 8.85 4.83
N VAL A 38 10.82 9.19 3.78
CA VAL A 38 11.14 10.34 2.93
C VAL A 38 10.17 11.49 3.22
N ASN A 39 10.64 12.72 3.07
CA ASN A 39 9.78 13.89 3.14
C ASN A 39 8.96 13.98 1.85
N LEU A 40 7.66 13.67 1.96
CA LEU A 40 6.76 13.57 0.80
C LEU A 40 6.68 14.88 0.01
N GLN A 41 6.68 16.01 0.71
CA GLN A 41 6.58 17.32 0.07
C GLN A 41 7.85 17.66 -0.73
N GLN A 42 9.02 17.34 -0.19
CA GLN A 42 10.30 17.59 -0.87
C GLN A 42 10.50 16.66 -2.08
N GLU A 43 10.01 15.43 -2.01
CA GLU A 43 10.11 14.43 -3.08
C GLU A 43 9.00 14.56 -4.13
N GLY A 44 8.05 15.48 -3.95
CA GLY A 44 6.89 15.63 -4.85
C GLY A 44 5.98 14.41 -4.83
N ILE A 45 5.84 13.76 -3.67
CA ILE A 45 4.96 12.60 -3.47
C ILE A 45 3.64 13.07 -2.87
N ASP A 46 2.54 12.80 -3.56
CA ASP A 46 1.21 13.16 -3.09
C ASP A 46 0.66 12.21 -2.01
N LEU A 47 1.06 10.94 -2.05
CA LEU A 47 0.56 9.89 -1.15
C LEU A 47 1.65 8.85 -0.83
N ALA A 48 1.78 8.51 0.44
CA ALA A 48 2.58 7.39 0.90
C ALA A 48 1.74 6.31 1.58
N ILE A 49 2.02 5.05 1.27
CA ILE A 49 1.43 3.90 1.95
C ILE A 49 2.53 3.26 2.79
N ARG A 50 2.32 3.19 4.10
CA ARG A 50 3.32 2.68 5.05
C ARG A 50 2.68 1.73 6.05
N MET A 51 3.41 0.69 6.38
CA MET A 51 3.10 -0.19 7.51
C MET A 51 3.47 0.54 8.80
N GLY A 52 2.53 0.67 9.71
CA GLY A 52 2.73 1.34 11.00
C GLY A 52 1.42 1.51 11.77
N GLN A 53 1.51 2.05 12.98
CA GLN A 53 0.34 2.28 13.84
C GLN A 53 -0.42 3.58 13.53
N GLY A 54 0.12 4.40 12.62
CA GLY A 54 -0.51 5.65 12.20
C GLY A 54 -0.08 6.87 13.01
N ASP A 55 0.95 6.73 13.86
CA ASP A 55 1.55 7.83 14.63
C ASP A 55 2.40 8.76 13.76
N TRP A 56 1.80 9.29 12.69
CA TRP A 56 2.43 10.24 11.78
C TRP A 56 1.86 11.63 12.08
N GLU A 57 2.44 12.31 13.07
CA GLU A 57 1.91 13.58 13.63
C GLU A 57 1.64 14.68 12.59
N GLU A 58 2.39 14.68 11.49
CA GLU A 58 2.29 15.70 10.44
C GLU A 58 1.35 15.32 9.28
N TRP A 59 0.77 14.10 9.28
CA TRP A 59 -0.01 13.58 8.15
C TRP A 59 -1.37 13.02 8.56
N LYS A 60 -2.38 13.26 7.73
CA LYS A 60 -3.67 12.56 7.87
C LYS A 60 -3.50 11.10 7.44
N ALA A 61 -3.48 10.20 8.43
CA ALA A 61 -3.40 8.77 8.18
C ALA A 61 -4.80 8.13 8.05
N GLY A 62 -4.97 7.30 7.03
CA GLY A 62 -6.15 6.46 6.84
C GLY A 62 -5.76 4.99 6.82
N VAL A 63 -6.52 4.14 7.51
CA VAL A 63 -6.27 2.70 7.51
C VAL A 63 -6.63 2.11 6.16
N CYS A 64 -5.66 1.54 5.45
CA CYS A 64 -5.90 0.83 4.21
C CYS A 64 -6.52 -0.55 4.48
N LEU A 65 -5.87 -1.33 5.34
CA LEU A 65 -6.28 -2.68 5.75
C LEU A 65 -5.49 -3.11 7.00
N PRO A 66 -6.07 -3.89 7.92
CA PRO A 66 -5.32 -4.49 9.02
C PRO A 66 -4.38 -5.58 8.50
N MET A 67 -3.20 -5.73 9.11
CA MET A 67 -2.12 -6.61 8.64
C MET A 67 -2.54 -8.09 8.49
N ASN A 68 -3.51 -8.53 9.29
CA ASN A 68 -4.08 -9.88 9.24
C ASN A 68 -5.04 -10.13 8.07
N SER A 69 -5.38 -9.10 7.28
CA SER A 69 -6.32 -9.22 6.15
C SER A 69 -5.65 -9.45 4.79
N TRP A 70 -4.31 -9.44 4.74
CA TRP A 70 -3.55 -9.63 3.50
C TRP A 70 -3.26 -11.11 3.22
N TRP A 71 -3.42 -11.94 4.25
CA TRP A 71 -3.23 -13.38 4.23
C TRP A 71 -4.58 -14.05 4.46
N SER A 72 -5.03 -14.83 3.48
CA SER A 72 -6.03 -15.88 3.70
C SER A 72 -5.28 -17.21 3.66
N PRO A 73 -5.27 -18.02 4.73
CA PRO A 73 -4.77 -19.38 4.63
C PRO A 73 -5.54 -20.10 3.51
N PRO A 74 -4.88 -20.94 2.67
CA PRO A 74 -5.62 -21.89 1.88
C PRO A 74 -6.52 -22.66 2.84
N ARG A 75 -7.84 -22.71 2.57
CA ARG A 75 -8.81 -23.38 3.44
C ARG A 75 -8.31 -24.81 3.64
N LEU A 76 -7.78 -25.12 4.81
CA LEU A 76 -7.52 -26.50 5.20
C LEU A 76 -8.88 -27.20 5.18
N SER A 77 -9.12 -28.00 4.15
CA SER A 77 -10.25 -28.91 4.12
C SER A 77 -10.09 -29.85 5.29
N ARG A 78 -10.86 -29.64 6.36
CA ARG A 78 -11.04 -30.65 7.40
C ARG A 78 -11.61 -31.89 6.70
N ARG A 79 -10.80 -32.94 6.61
CA ARG A 79 -11.33 -34.30 6.54
C ARG A 79 -11.81 -34.69 7.93
#